data_AF-A0A177LRD4-F1
#
_entry.id   AF-A0A177LRD4-F1
#
_cell.length_a   1.000
_cell.length_b   1.000
_cell.length_c   1.000
_cell.angle_alpha   90.00
_cell.angle_beta   90.00
_cell.angle_gamma   90.00
#
_symmetry.space_group_name_H-M   'P 1'
#
loop_
_entity.id
_entity.type
_entity.pdbx_description
1 polymer ?
#
loop_
_entity_poly.entity_id
_entity_poly.type
_entity_poly.pdbx_seq_one_letter_code
_entity_poly.pdbx_strand_id
1 'polypeptide(L)'
;MIDFEEKLFKSVIFIFSFLLFSFGIVLSFLLLGRKKPLLTITNSEIIIHNVLTPSKTIQINNIKSFFIVNTNYRGIKTNRQIFIELNKPTEKYTKTWFYKFLNKISKPIANSQYSIQTDFLNIKQQKLLELLNKKIKNAV
;
A
#
# COMPACT_ATOMS: atom_id res chain seq x y z
N MET A 1 34.25 -10.63 -20.78
CA MET A 1 34.05 -9.39 -21.57
C MET A 1 32.64 -9.45 -22.12
N ILE A 2 31.86 -8.37 -22.01
CA ILE A 2 30.51 -8.33 -22.59
C ILE A 2 30.70 -8.46 -24.10
N ASP A 3 30.14 -9.51 -24.68
CA ASP A 3 30.26 -9.85 -26.09
C ASP A 3 28.87 -10.20 -26.61
N PHE A 4 28.32 -9.29 -27.42
CA PHE A 4 26.98 -9.42 -27.98
C PHE A 4 26.97 -10.17 -29.31
N GLU A 5 28.12 -10.39 -29.92
CA GLU A 5 28.23 -11.07 -31.22
C GLU A 5 28.26 -12.59 -31.02
N GLU A 6 29.13 -13.09 -30.15
CA GLU A 6 29.23 -14.54 -29.92
C GLU A 6 28.33 -15.03 -28.78
N LYS A 7 28.06 -14.19 -27.78
CA LYS A 7 27.46 -14.61 -26.48
C LYS A 7 26.31 -13.72 -26.04
N LEU A 8 25.48 -13.29 -26.98
CA LEU A 8 24.35 -12.38 -26.79
C LEU A 8 23.51 -12.70 -25.55
N PHE A 9 23.03 -13.93 -25.40
CA PHE A 9 22.18 -14.31 -24.27
C PHE A 9 22.87 -14.15 -22.90
N LYS A 10 24.15 -14.57 -22.79
CA LYS A 10 24.93 -14.42 -21.55
C LYS A 10 25.19 -12.96 -21.24
N SER A 11 25.50 -12.15 -22.24
CA SER A 11 25.73 -10.72 -22.12
C SER A 11 24.45 -9.98 -21.67
N VAL A 12 23.29 -10.34 -22.23
CA VAL A 12 21.98 -9.78 -21.83
C VAL A 12 21.64 -10.15 -20.39
N ILE A 13 21.74 -11.43 -20.00
CA ILE A 13 21.50 -11.86 -18.62
C ILE A 13 22.41 -11.13 -17.66
N PHE A 14 23.71 -11.03 -17.98
CA PHE A 14 24.67 -10.36 -17.12
C PHE A 14 24.29 -8.90 -16.86
N ILE A 15 23.89 -8.17 -17.89
CA ILE A 15 23.44 -6.78 -17.76
C ILE A 15 22.16 -6.69 -16.93
N PHE A 16 21.17 -7.54 -17.20
CA PHE A 16 19.94 -7.56 -16.41
C PHE A 16 20.20 -7.87 -14.94
N SER A 17 21.05 -8.87 -14.65
CA SER A 17 21.46 -9.21 -13.29
C SER A 17 22.19 -8.06 -12.61
N PHE A 18 23.10 -7.39 -13.33
CA PHE A 18 23.83 -6.24 -12.81
C PHE A 18 22.90 -5.06 -12.49
N LEU A 19 21.94 -4.77 -13.36
CA LEU A 19 20.94 -3.72 -13.15
C LEU A 19 20.04 -4.03 -11.95
N LEU A 20 19.54 -5.26 -11.84
CA LEU A 20 18.70 -5.69 -10.72
C LEU A 20 19.47 -5.66 -9.39
N PHE A 21 20.73 -6.11 -9.40
CA PHE A 21 21.60 -6.09 -8.23
C PHE A 21 21.88 -4.65 -7.77
N SER A 22 22.26 -3.78 -8.70
CA SER A 22 22.50 -2.36 -8.43
C SER A 22 21.23 -1.68 -7.91
N PHE A 23 20.07 -1.97 -8.51
CA PHE A 23 18.79 -1.47 -8.03
C PHE A 23 18.48 -1.94 -6.59
N GLY A 24 18.77 -3.21 -6.28
CA GLY A 24 18.61 -3.76 -4.93
C GLY A 24 19.50 -3.06 -3.89
N ILE A 25 20.74 -2.71 -4.25
CA ILE A 25 21.65 -1.95 -3.40
C ILE A 25 21.08 -0.55 -3.13
N VAL A 26 20.69 0.18 -4.17
CA VAL A 26 20.13 1.53 -4.04
C VAL A 26 18.86 1.51 -3.18
N LEU A 27 17.96 0.55 -3.42
CA LEU A 27 16.74 0.39 -2.63
C LEU A 27 17.05 0.07 -1.17
N SER A 28 18.06 -0.76 -0.89
CA SER A 28 18.47 -1.08 0.47
C SER A 28 18.96 0.15 1.23
N PHE A 29 19.79 0.99 0.61
CA PHE A 29 20.21 2.25 1.23
C PHE A 29 19.04 3.20 1.46
N LEU A 30 18.09 3.31 0.53
CA LEU A 30 16.87 4.11 0.71
C LEU A 30 16.02 3.62 1.90
N LEU A 31 15.91 2.30 2.07
CA LEU A 31 15.16 1.70 3.17
C LEU A 31 15.85 1.93 4.52
N LEU A 32 17.18 1.80 4.57
CA LEU A 32 17.97 2.03 5.79
C LEU A 32 18.02 3.51 6.20
N GLY A 33 18.12 4.42 5.23
CA GLY A 33 18.14 5.87 5.47
C GLY A 33 16.79 6.48 5.85
N ARG A 34 15.74 5.66 5.90
CA ARG A 34 14.37 6.14 6.13
C ARG A 34 14.16 6.52 7.59
N LYS A 35 13.84 7.80 7.82
CA LYS A 35 13.50 8.33 9.16
C LYS A 35 12.00 8.35 9.46
N LYS A 36 11.14 8.37 8.44
CA LYS A 36 9.67 8.47 8.62
C LYS A 36 9.07 7.09 8.86
N PRO A 37 8.11 6.92 9.79
CA PRO A 37 7.40 5.65 9.98
C PRO A 37 6.59 5.28 8.73
N LEU A 38 6.12 4.03 8.64
CA LEU A 38 5.23 3.55 7.56
C LEU A 38 3.82 4.09 7.65
N LEU A 39 3.34 4.24 8.88
CA LEU A 39 2.02 4.72 9.20
C LEU A 39 2.12 5.70 10.36
N THR A 40 1.59 6.90 10.17
CA THR A 40 1.43 7.90 11.22
C THR A 40 -0.06 8.10 11.44
N ILE A 41 -0.53 7.98 12.67
CA ILE A 41 -1.94 8.19 13.04
C ILE A 41 -1.97 9.36 14.02
N THR A 42 -2.55 10.48 13.61
CA THR A 42 -2.76 11.65 14.46
C THR A 42 -4.22 11.70 14.94
N ASN A 43 -4.66 12.81 15.54
CA ASN A 43 -6.06 13.01 15.92
C ASN A 43 -6.95 13.47 14.77
N SER A 44 -6.38 14.04 13.72
CA SER A 44 -7.10 14.59 12.58
C SER A 44 -6.89 13.80 11.28
N GLU A 45 -5.77 13.08 11.16
CA GLU A 45 -5.37 12.45 9.91
C GLU A 45 -4.61 11.14 10.11
N ILE A 46 -4.65 10.31 9.08
CA ILE A 46 -3.84 9.12 8.91
C ILE A 46 -2.93 9.37 7.71
N ILE A 47 -1.62 9.28 7.92
CA ILE A 47 -0.61 9.44 6.89
C ILE A 47 0.03 8.09 6.59
N ILE A 48 -0.12 7.64 5.34
CA ILE A 48 0.52 6.43 4.83
C ILE A 48 1.75 6.85 4.04
N HIS A 49 2.93 6.53 4.57
CA HIS A 49 4.20 6.88 3.96
C HIS A 49 4.73 5.71 3.12
N ASN A 50 4.94 5.97 1.83
CA ASN A 50 5.59 5.04 0.92
C ASN A 50 7.06 5.45 0.70
N VAL A 51 7.90 4.49 0.32
CA VAL A 51 9.33 4.68 0.04
C VAL A 51 9.53 5.34 -1.32
N LEU A 52 8.77 4.90 -2.33
CA LEU A 52 8.96 5.31 -3.73
C LEU A 52 7.92 6.32 -4.22
N THR A 53 6.87 6.58 -3.43
CA THR A 53 5.78 7.48 -3.85
C THR A 53 5.45 8.50 -2.76
N PRO A 54 4.85 9.66 -3.13
CA PRO A 54 4.44 10.66 -2.16
C PRO A 54 3.50 10.08 -1.11
N SER A 55 3.66 10.55 0.12
CA SER A 55 2.82 10.15 1.25
C SER A 55 1.35 10.49 0.97
N LYS A 56 0.45 9.63 1.45
CA LYS A 56 -0.99 9.82 1.32
C LYS A 56 -1.55 10.22 2.66
N THR A 57 -2.16 11.40 2.71
CA THR A 57 -2.83 11.93 3.89
C THR A 57 -4.34 11.72 3.75
N ILE A 58 -4.95 11.18 4.79
CA ILE A 58 -6.37 10.83 4.83
C ILE A 58 -6.95 11.49 6.09
N GLN A 59 -7.87 12.42 5.92
CA GLN A 59 -8.52 13.07 7.05
C GLN A 59 -9.49 12.10 7.72
N ILE A 60 -9.44 12.02 9.05
CA ILE A 60 -10.27 11.09 9.85
C ILE A 60 -11.77 11.39 9.67
N ASN A 61 -12.15 12.66 9.55
CA ASN A 61 -13.53 13.09 9.30
C ASN A 61 -14.13 12.54 7.97
N ASN A 62 -13.28 12.20 7.00
CA ASN A 62 -13.69 11.66 5.71
C ASN A 62 -13.69 10.12 5.72
N ILE A 63 -13.31 9.49 6.82
CA ILE A 63 -13.34 8.03 6.95
C ILE A 63 -14.70 7.62 7.49
N LYS A 64 -15.36 6.72 6.77
CA LYS A 64 -16.64 6.14 7.16
C LYS A 64 -16.45 4.91 8.02
N SER A 65 -15.57 4.01 7.59
CA SER A 65 -15.33 2.74 8.28
C SER A 65 -13.97 2.15 7.91
N PHE A 66 -13.51 1.19 8.71
CA PHE A 66 -12.40 0.32 8.38
C PHE A 66 -12.88 -1.12 8.30
N PHE A 67 -12.38 -1.87 7.33
CA PHE A 67 -12.69 -3.29 7.21
C PHE A 67 -11.50 -4.10 6.74
N ILE A 68 -11.47 -5.36 7.13
CA ILE A 68 -10.37 -6.28 6.80
C ILE A 68 -10.65 -6.90 5.42
N VAL A 69 -9.62 -6.87 4.57
CA VAL A 69 -9.59 -7.62 3.33
C VAL A 69 -8.35 -8.49 3.35
N ASN A 70 -8.56 -9.80 3.28
CA ASN A 70 -7.49 -10.77 3.25
C ASN A 70 -7.52 -11.51 1.90
N THR A 71 -6.36 -11.68 1.28
CA THR A 71 -6.24 -12.61 0.15
C THR A 71 -5.72 -13.93 0.65
N ASN A 72 -6.28 -15.02 0.10
CA ASN A 72 -5.87 -16.37 0.42
C ASN A 72 -5.26 -17.02 -0.83
N TYR A 73 -4.18 -17.77 -0.65
CA TYR A 73 -3.64 -18.67 -1.65
C TYR A 73 -3.60 -20.07 -1.06
N ARG A 74 -4.28 -21.03 -1.70
CA ARG A 74 -4.40 -22.43 -1.21
C ARG A 74 -4.81 -22.53 0.27
N GLY A 75 -5.75 -21.68 0.70
CA GLY A 75 -6.24 -21.64 2.08
C GLY A 75 -5.36 -20.87 3.08
N ILE A 76 -4.17 -20.42 2.67
CA ILE A 76 -3.25 -19.64 3.51
C ILE A 76 -3.47 -18.15 3.27
N LYS A 77 -3.64 -17.37 4.34
CA LYS A 77 -3.71 -15.90 4.27
C LYS A 77 -2.35 -15.34 3.83
N THR A 78 -2.29 -14.79 2.62
CA THR A 78 -1.06 -14.28 2.01
C THR A 78 -0.93 -12.77 2.06
N ASN A 79 -2.03 -12.03 2.15
CA ASN A 79 -2.00 -10.58 2.28
C ASN A 79 -3.03 -10.15 3.30
N ARG A 80 -2.59 -9.40 4.32
CA ARG A 80 -3.46 -8.83 5.34
C ARG A 80 -3.54 -7.32 5.16
N GLN A 81 -4.72 -6.85 4.75
CA GLN A 81 -4.96 -5.43 4.54
C GLN A 81 -6.15 -4.94 5.36
N ILE A 82 -6.07 -3.69 5.77
CA ILE A 82 -7.21 -2.93 6.29
C ILE A 82 -7.55 -1.89 5.24
N PHE A 83 -8.75 -1.98 4.69
CA PHE A 83 -9.28 -1.04 3.73
C PHE A 83 -9.92 0.13 4.47
N ILE A 84 -9.77 1.33 3.92
CA ILE A 84 -10.27 2.58 4.49
C ILE A 84 -11.45 3.04 3.63
N GLU A 85 -12.67 2.81 4.08
CA GLU A 85 -13.87 3.30 3.39
C GLU A 85 -13.98 4.81 3.60
N LEU A 86 -14.01 5.58 2.51
CA LEU A 86 -14.20 7.02 2.57
C LEU A 86 -15.67 7.41 2.41
N ASN A 87 -16.08 8.49 3.08
CA ASN A 87 -17.35 9.15 2.83
C ASN A 87 -17.39 9.70 1.39
N LYS A 88 -16.31 10.39 0.99
CA LYS A 88 -16.10 10.89 -0.36
C LYS A 88 -14.68 10.55 -0.84
N PRO A 89 -14.53 9.62 -1.79
CA PRO A 89 -13.25 9.38 -2.45
C PRO A 89 -12.85 10.59 -3.30
N THR A 90 -11.57 10.65 -3.69
CA THR A 90 -11.08 11.77 -4.52
C THR A 90 -11.72 11.77 -5.90
N GLU A 91 -11.99 12.96 -6.46
CA GLU A 91 -12.63 13.10 -7.78
C GLU A 91 -11.84 12.42 -8.90
N LYS A 92 -10.51 12.49 -8.83
CA LYS A 92 -9.63 11.78 -9.78
C LYS A 92 -9.85 10.27 -9.74
N TYR A 93 -10.05 9.71 -8.55
CA TYR A 93 -10.26 8.28 -8.38
C TYR A 93 -11.66 7.84 -8.84
N THR A 94 -12.71 8.60 -8.52
CA THR A 94 -14.09 8.27 -8.91
C THR A 94 -14.30 8.28 -10.43
N LYS A 95 -13.48 9.05 -11.17
CA LYS A 95 -13.48 9.08 -12.64
C LYS A 95 -12.89 7.81 -13.29
N THR A 96 -12.12 7.01 -12.56
CA THR A 96 -11.45 5.82 -13.12
C THR A 96 -12.42 4.69 -13.47
N TRP A 97 -12.09 3.90 -14.50
CA TRP A 97 -12.88 2.72 -14.89
C TRP A 97 -12.97 1.69 -13.75
N PHE A 98 -11.87 1.55 -12.99
CA PHE A 98 -11.78 0.62 -11.87
C PHE A 98 -12.75 0.97 -10.74
N TYR A 99 -12.88 2.26 -10.39
CA TYR A 99 -13.91 2.71 -9.45
C TYR A 99 -15.31 2.37 -9.95
N LYS A 100 -15.62 2.67 -11.22
CA LYS A 100 -16.95 2.38 -11.80
C LYS A 100 -17.29 0.89 -11.75
N PHE A 101 -16.30 0.04 -12.01
CA PHE A 101 -16.43 -1.41 -11.89
C PHE A 101 -16.69 -1.85 -10.45
N LEU A 102 -15.85 -1.40 -9.51
CA LEU A 102 -16.02 -1.74 -8.09
C LEU A 102 -17.35 -1.23 -7.53
N ASN A 103 -17.80 -0.04 -7.94
CA ASN A 103 -19.04 0.55 -7.45
C ASN A 103 -20.29 -0.27 -7.86
N LYS A 104 -20.20 -1.03 -8.95
CA LYS A 104 -21.25 -1.99 -9.34
C LYS A 104 -21.27 -3.24 -8.46
N ILE A 105 -20.12 -3.62 -7.89
CA ILE A 105 -19.98 -4.83 -7.07
C ILE A 105 -20.23 -4.53 -5.60
N SER A 106 -19.54 -3.52 -5.06
CA SER A 106 -19.58 -3.18 -3.65
C SER A 106 -19.18 -1.72 -3.44
N LYS A 107 -20.13 -0.93 -2.97
CA LYS A 107 -19.92 0.48 -2.64
C LYS A 107 -18.84 0.70 -1.56
N PRO A 108 -18.78 -0.08 -0.46
CA PRO A 108 -17.69 0.03 0.51
C PRO A 108 -16.30 -0.19 -0.10
N ILE A 109 -16.17 -1.17 -0.99
CA ILE A 109 -14.90 -1.47 -1.68
C ILE A 109 -14.56 -0.36 -2.68
N ALA A 110 -15.55 0.10 -3.46
CA ALA A 110 -15.36 1.21 -4.39
C ALA A 110 -14.95 2.49 -3.69
N ASN A 111 -15.47 2.77 -2.50
CA ASN A 111 -15.11 3.93 -1.71
C ASN A 111 -13.77 3.78 -0.97
N SER A 112 -13.10 2.64 -1.11
CA SER A 112 -11.83 2.35 -0.46
C SER A 112 -10.64 2.61 -1.38
N GLN A 113 -10.31 3.90 -1.54
CA GLN A 113 -9.15 4.31 -2.36
C GLN A 113 -7.81 3.93 -1.72
N TYR A 114 -7.78 3.78 -0.39
CA TYR A 114 -6.56 3.55 0.38
C TYR A 114 -6.67 2.28 1.20
N SER A 115 -5.54 1.58 1.36
CA SER A 115 -5.42 0.43 2.25
C SER A 115 -4.13 0.48 3.05
N ILE A 116 -4.16 -0.13 4.24
CA ILE A 116 -3.02 -0.30 5.12
C ILE A 116 -2.63 -1.77 5.08
N GLN A 117 -1.42 -2.06 4.62
CA GLN A 117 -0.88 -3.40 4.59
C GLN A 117 -0.21 -3.70 5.93
N THR A 118 -0.79 -4.61 6.71
CA THR A 118 -0.35 -4.84 8.09
C THR A 118 0.90 -5.69 8.16
N ASP A 119 1.18 -6.48 7.11
CA ASP A 119 2.37 -7.34 7.04
C ASP A 119 3.67 -6.50 7.05
N PHE A 120 3.65 -5.28 6.48
CA PHE A 120 4.79 -4.36 6.52
C PHE A 120 4.94 -3.60 7.85
N LEU A 121 3.90 -3.54 8.66
CA LEU A 121 3.91 -2.79 9.93
C LEU A 121 4.38 -3.64 11.11
N ASN A 122 4.52 -4.96 10.94
CA ASN A 122 4.78 -5.92 12.02
C ASN A 122 3.79 -5.78 13.20
N ILE A 123 2.51 -5.49 12.89
CA ILE A 123 1.45 -5.32 13.89
C ILE A 123 0.32 -6.31 13.60
N LYS A 124 -0.27 -6.88 14.66
CA LYS A 124 -1.48 -7.72 14.54
C LYS A 124 -2.63 -6.91 13.94
N GLN A 125 -3.16 -7.38 12.80
CA GLN A 125 -4.21 -6.71 12.03
C GLN A 125 -5.43 -6.33 12.88
N GLN A 126 -5.91 -7.24 13.73
CA GLN A 126 -7.05 -6.97 14.62
C GLN A 126 -6.77 -5.85 15.63
N LYS A 127 -5.56 -5.81 16.20
CA LYS A 127 -5.16 -4.77 17.15
C LYS A 127 -5.10 -3.40 16.47
N LEU A 128 -4.58 -3.35 15.23
CA LEU A 128 -4.55 -2.12 14.46
C LEU A 128 -5.97 -1.65 14.11
N LEU A 129 -6.84 -2.56 13.67
CA LEU A 129 -8.24 -2.26 13.38
C LEU A 129 -8.95 -1.68 14.61
N GLU A 130 -8.72 -2.25 15.79
CA GLU A 130 -9.31 -1.76 17.04
C GLU A 130 -8.85 -0.33 17.37
N LEU A 131 -7.55 -0.05 17.22
CA LEU A 131 -7.00 1.30 17.44
C LEU A 131 -7.58 2.31 16.45
N LEU A 132 -7.70 1.92 15.17
CA LEU A 132 -8.28 2.75 14.12
C LEU A 132 -9.77 3.05 14.37
N ASN A 133 -10.56 2.04 14.74
CA ASN A 133 -11.97 2.21 15.08
C ASN A 133 -12.17 3.07 16.32
N LYS A 134 -11.33 2.91 17.36
CA LYS A 134 -11.31 3.80 18.53
C LYS A 134 -11.03 5.25 18.14
N LYS A 135 -10.12 5.48 17.19
CA LYS A 135 -9.80 6.83 16.70
C LYS A 135 -10.99 7.48 15.99
N ILE A 136 -11.71 6.77 15.13
CA ILE A 136 -12.92 7.32 14.48
C ILE A 136 -14.00 7.59 15.51
N LYS A 137 -14.25 6.66 16.44
CA LYS A 137 -15.31 6.83 17.45
C LYS A 137 -15.09 8.06 18.34
N ASN A 138 -13.84 8.45 18.57
CA ASN A 138 -13.50 9.64 19.36
C ASN A 138 -13.50 10.94 18.54
N ALA A 139 -13.58 10.85 17.20
CA ALA A 139 -13.57 12.00 16.30
C ALA A 139 -14.97 12.37 15.77
N VAL A 140 -15.96 11.48 15.96
CA VAL A 140 -17.39 11.66 15.69
C VAL A 140 -18.11 11.99 16.99
#